data_AF-A0A970AXJ0-F1
#
_entry.id   AF-A0A970AXJ0-F1
#
_cell.length_a   1.000
_cell.length_b   1.000
_cell.length_c   1.000
_cell.angle_alpha   90.00
_cell.angle_beta   90.00
_cell.angle_gamma   90.00
#
_symmetry.space_group_name_H-M   'P 1'
#
loop_
_entity.id
_entity.type
_entity.pdbx_description
1 polymer ?
#
loop_
_entity_poly.entity_id
_entity_poly.type
_entity_poly.pdbx_seq_one_letter_code
_entity_poly.pdbx_strand_id
1 'polypeptide(L)'
;MKGYPTAFLAAIDKAMSIFPKDRLQSVAEWQAMLRGTDNVAVPVAAKVVSRPPMEESASVRVKTAPLPQAMRPQRALLSAVMVPAAAGALLLAGIMAVPGDLWQRIGVMQDAPAMVFAGSTPAAQAPSGEAFAQQHAVRLPFVGDPQDPTRVMARLPWSPDWIQPGQRIVEVNGAPVQDGASIPALMAAGVDLAQMSEVNVIFGYEDKPGGNIVNKMASLPVVARLQLENGLMFEMESVGTTVRTVVASVPESAADGGLRMGDVLVSYAATGETLGTETALREILLREVANKVATYGFAVQRAEGIAVGSFTLPGVK
;
A
#
# COMPACT_ATOMS: atom_id res chain seq x y z
N MET A 1 26.48 -38.93 -16.52
CA MET A 1 25.68 -38.02 -15.67
C MET A 1 25.14 -38.84 -14.50
N LYS A 2 25.44 -38.48 -13.25
CA LYS A 2 24.89 -39.18 -12.08
C LYS A 2 23.49 -38.62 -11.81
N GLY A 3 22.48 -39.49 -11.83
CA GLY A 3 21.11 -39.12 -11.47
C GLY A 3 20.97 -38.76 -9.99
N TYR A 4 19.82 -38.20 -9.63
CA TYR A 4 19.52 -37.86 -8.24
C TYR A 4 19.47 -39.11 -7.35
N PRO A 5 19.92 -39.03 -6.09
CA PRO A 5 19.78 -40.12 -5.14
C PRO A 5 18.32 -40.53 -4.93
N THR A 6 18.03 -41.81 -4.86
CA THR A 6 16.66 -42.35 -4.66
C THR A 6 16.00 -41.82 -3.40
N ALA A 7 16.77 -41.59 -2.32
CA ALA A 7 16.26 -40.98 -1.09
C ALA A 7 15.73 -39.54 -1.30
N PHE A 8 16.34 -38.78 -2.21
CA PHE A 8 15.92 -37.42 -2.53
C PHE A 8 14.61 -37.41 -3.33
N LEU A 9 14.47 -38.31 -4.31
CA LEU A 9 13.23 -38.46 -5.07
C LEU A 9 12.06 -38.90 -4.18
N ALA A 10 12.30 -39.82 -3.24
CA ALA A 10 11.29 -40.26 -2.27
C ALA A 10 10.83 -39.11 -1.34
N ALA A 11 11.73 -38.18 -0.99
CA ALA A 11 11.38 -37.01 -0.19
C ALA A 11 10.50 -36.02 -0.96
N ILE A 12 10.75 -35.83 -2.26
CA ILE A 12 9.92 -34.98 -3.13
C ILE A 12 8.50 -35.55 -3.28
N ASP A 13 8.38 -36.86 -3.54
CA ASP A 13 7.06 -37.49 -3.64
C ASP A 13 6.26 -37.38 -2.33
N LYS A 14 6.93 -37.53 -1.19
CA LYS A 14 6.30 -37.34 0.14
C LYS A 14 5.90 -35.89 0.41
N ALA A 15 6.66 -34.92 -0.07
CA ALA A 15 6.30 -33.51 0.06
C ALA A 15 5.10 -33.14 -0.82
N MET A 16 4.97 -33.74 -2.00
CA MET A 16 3.86 -33.52 -2.92
C MET A 16 2.57 -34.26 -2.51
N SER A 17 2.65 -35.31 -1.69
CA SER A 17 1.47 -36.03 -1.20
C SER A 17 0.70 -35.30 -0.08
N ILE A 18 1.28 -34.24 0.51
CA ILE A 18 0.63 -33.46 1.58
C ILE A 18 -0.10 -32.28 0.96
N PHE A 19 -1.39 -32.47 0.63
CA PHE A 19 -2.22 -31.40 0.08
C PHE A 19 -2.49 -30.32 1.14
N PRO A 20 -2.64 -29.03 0.74
CA PRO A 20 -2.99 -27.95 1.66
C PRO A 20 -4.25 -28.22 2.50
N LYS A 21 -5.22 -28.96 1.96
CA LYS A 21 -6.43 -29.38 2.69
C LYS A 21 -6.15 -30.33 3.86
N ASP A 22 -5.05 -31.08 3.79
CA ASP A 22 -4.61 -32.02 4.84
C ASP A 22 -3.70 -31.35 5.87
N ARG A 23 -3.33 -30.06 5.67
CA ARG A 23 -2.53 -29.24 6.58
C ARG A 23 -3.36 -28.35 7.50
N LEU A 24 -4.68 -28.43 7.43
CA LEU A 24 -5.56 -27.68 8.30
C LEU A 24 -5.65 -28.42 9.65
N GLN A 25 -4.64 -28.21 10.49
CA GLN A 25 -4.80 -28.44 11.93
C GLN A 25 -5.99 -27.62 12.38
N SER A 26 -6.98 -28.28 12.99
CA SER A 26 -8.17 -27.58 13.44
C SER A 26 -7.82 -26.62 14.57
N VAL A 27 -8.58 -25.52 14.72
CA VAL A 27 -8.42 -24.58 15.84
C VAL A 27 -8.54 -25.29 17.20
N ALA A 28 -9.34 -26.36 17.26
CA ALA A 28 -9.50 -27.20 18.46
C ALA A 28 -8.20 -27.94 18.83
N GLU A 29 -7.42 -28.37 17.83
CA GLU A 29 -6.16 -29.06 18.00
C GLU A 29 -5.05 -28.09 18.47
N TRP A 30 -5.04 -26.87 17.93
CA TRP A 30 -4.20 -25.78 18.44
C TRP A 30 -4.53 -25.40 19.88
N GLN A 31 -5.82 -25.32 20.22
CA GLN A 31 -6.26 -25.10 21.61
C GLN A 31 -5.88 -26.25 22.54
N ALA A 32 -5.86 -27.50 22.06
CA ALA A 32 -5.42 -28.65 22.84
C ALA A 32 -3.90 -28.62 23.11
N MET A 33 -3.09 -28.23 22.13
CA MET A 33 -1.63 -28.08 22.33
C MET A 33 -1.29 -26.95 23.30
N LEU A 34 -1.97 -25.80 23.22
CA LEU A 34 -1.71 -24.64 24.08
C LEU A 34 -2.14 -24.85 25.54
N ARG A 35 -3.06 -25.77 25.81
CA ARG A 35 -3.55 -26.06 27.17
C ARG A 35 -2.69 -27.07 27.93
N GLY A 36 -1.59 -27.54 27.36
CA GLY A 36 -0.61 -28.35 28.07
C GLY A 36 -1.22 -29.57 28.75
N THR A 37 -1.89 -30.44 27.99
CA THR A 37 -2.33 -31.74 28.51
C THR A 37 -1.31 -32.82 28.19
N ASP A 38 -0.47 -33.11 29.18
CA ASP A 38 0.19 -34.40 29.35
C ASP A 38 -0.89 -35.48 29.56
N ASN A 39 -1.46 -35.98 28.45
CA ASN A 39 -2.08 -37.31 28.29
C ASN A 39 -2.93 -37.32 27.01
N VAL A 40 -2.33 -37.75 25.89
CA VAL A 40 -3.11 -38.22 24.73
C VAL A 40 -2.95 -39.72 24.64
N ALA A 41 -3.94 -40.42 25.19
CA ALA A 41 -4.22 -41.80 24.88
C ALA A 41 -4.57 -41.93 23.39
N VAL A 42 -4.00 -42.94 22.74
CA VAL A 42 -4.22 -43.26 21.33
C VAL A 42 -5.70 -43.61 21.10
N PRO A 43 -6.44 -42.93 20.22
CA PRO A 43 -7.78 -43.37 19.87
C PRO A 43 -7.73 -44.57 18.92
N VAL A 44 -8.30 -45.68 19.39
CA VAL A 44 -8.59 -46.88 18.61
C VAL A 44 -9.60 -46.55 17.51
N ALA A 45 -9.31 -47.02 16.30
CA ALA A 45 -10.14 -46.87 15.11
C ALA A 45 -11.60 -47.31 15.35
N ALA A 46 -12.52 -46.35 15.34
CA ALA A 46 -13.95 -46.63 15.31
C ALA A 46 -14.36 -47.03 13.89
N LYS A 47 -14.83 -48.28 13.79
CA LYS A 47 -15.35 -48.93 12.59
C LYS A 47 -16.63 -48.20 12.15
N VAL A 48 -16.54 -47.39 11.09
CA VAL A 48 -17.69 -46.74 10.46
C VAL A 48 -18.55 -47.82 9.80
N VAL A 49 -19.78 -47.95 10.29
CA VAL A 49 -20.82 -48.84 9.77
C VAL A 49 -21.37 -48.27 8.46
N SER A 50 -21.29 -49.06 7.40
CA SER A 50 -21.86 -48.79 6.09
C SER A 50 -23.38 -48.61 6.16
N ARG A 51 -23.88 -47.48 5.66
CA ARG A 51 -25.29 -47.23 5.39
C ARG A 51 -25.57 -47.62 3.92
N PRO A 52 -26.63 -48.41 3.62
CA PRO A 52 -26.91 -48.86 2.26
C PRO A 52 -27.44 -47.72 1.37
N PRO A 53 -27.29 -47.84 0.04
CA PRO A 53 -27.60 -46.80 -0.93
C PRO A 53 -29.11 -46.74 -1.17
N MET A 54 -29.66 -45.53 -1.12
CA MET A 54 -30.99 -45.24 -1.64
C MET A 54 -30.82 -44.79 -3.10
N GLU A 55 -31.50 -45.52 -3.97
CA GLU A 55 -31.66 -45.20 -5.38
C GLU A 55 -32.40 -43.88 -5.58
N GLU A 56 -32.21 -43.34 -6.78
CA GLU A 56 -33.27 -42.77 -7.61
C GLU A 56 -33.16 -41.27 -7.98
N SER A 57 -32.86 -41.10 -9.27
CA SER A 57 -33.40 -40.09 -10.21
C SER A 57 -33.07 -38.61 -10.02
N ALA A 58 -32.30 -38.06 -10.97
CA ALA A 58 -32.88 -37.44 -12.16
C ALA A 58 -31.79 -36.83 -13.05
N SER A 59 -31.72 -37.30 -14.28
CA SER A 59 -30.87 -36.83 -15.35
C SER A 59 -31.39 -35.53 -15.95
N VAL A 60 -30.66 -34.42 -15.75
CA VAL A 60 -30.90 -33.17 -16.49
C VAL A 60 -29.91 -33.07 -17.65
N ARG A 61 -30.47 -33.19 -18.85
CA ARG A 61 -29.81 -33.16 -20.15
C ARG A 61 -29.50 -31.69 -20.52
N VAL A 62 -28.25 -31.26 -20.39
CA VAL A 62 -27.83 -29.94 -20.90
C VAL A 62 -27.64 -30.04 -22.42
N LYS A 63 -28.41 -29.25 -23.14
CA LYS A 63 -28.44 -29.16 -24.60
C LYS A 63 -27.27 -28.27 -25.05
N THR A 64 -26.22 -28.87 -25.60
CA THR A 64 -25.10 -28.16 -26.24
C THR A 64 -25.56 -27.47 -27.53
N ALA A 65 -25.39 -26.15 -27.59
CA ALA A 65 -25.58 -25.37 -28.82
C ALA A 65 -24.26 -25.30 -29.62
N PRO A 66 -24.30 -25.39 -30.96
CA PRO A 66 -23.11 -25.33 -31.81
C PRO A 66 -22.61 -23.89 -32.03
N LEU A 67 -21.28 -23.74 -32.00
CA LEU A 67 -20.55 -22.54 -32.39
C LEU A 67 -20.57 -22.38 -33.93
N PRO A 68 -20.92 -21.20 -34.47
CA PRO A 68 -20.68 -20.89 -35.88
C PRO A 68 -19.20 -20.55 -36.11
N GLN A 69 -18.62 -21.21 -37.12
CA GLN A 69 -17.32 -20.89 -37.71
C GLN A 69 -17.42 -19.69 -38.67
N ALA A 70 -16.24 -19.09 -38.88
CA ALA A 70 -15.81 -18.31 -40.05
C ALA A 70 -16.16 -16.81 -40.11
N MET A 71 -15.11 -15.98 -40.04
CA MET A 71 -14.66 -15.19 -41.21
C MET A 71 -13.30 -14.54 -40.94
N ARG A 72 -12.33 -14.83 -41.82
CA ARG A 72 -11.17 -13.97 -42.13
C ARG A 72 -11.57 -13.04 -43.28
N PRO A 73 -11.11 -11.79 -43.29
CA PRO A 73 -10.30 -11.32 -44.43
C PRO A 73 -9.16 -10.38 -43.96
N GLN A 74 -7.92 -10.62 -44.37
CA GLN A 74 -7.19 -10.12 -45.55
C GLN A 74 -6.18 -9.02 -45.19
N ARG A 75 -4.95 -9.29 -45.63
CA ARG A 75 -3.79 -8.40 -45.61
C ARG A 75 -4.04 -7.15 -46.46
N ALA A 76 -3.56 -6.01 -46.00
CA ALA A 76 -3.08 -4.94 -46.86
C ALA A 76 -1.67 -4.52 -46.41
N LEU A 77 -0.89 -4.17 -47.41
CA LEU A 77 0.56 -4.05 -47.48
C LEU A 77 0.98 -2.57 -47.50
N LEU A 78 2.24 -2.30 -47.12
CA LEU A 78 3.05 -1.09 -47.36
C LEU A 78 2.72 0.10 -46.44
N SER A 79 3.67 0.89 -45.92
CA SER A 79 4.99 1.26 -46.44
C SER A 79 5.92 1.73 -45.32
N ALA A 80 7.22 1.58 -45.58
CA ALA A 80 8.34 1.96 -44.76
C ALA A 80 8.53 3.48 -44.62
N VAL A 81 8.92 3.92 -43.42
CA VAL A 81 9.77 5.11 -43.21
C VAL A 81 10.84 4.72 -42.20
N MET A 82 12.09 4.67 -42.67
CA MET A 82 13.31 4.61 -41.86
C MET A 82 13.74 6.03 -41.52
N VAL A 83 13.99 6.32 -40.24
CA VAL A 83 15.03 7.23 -39.76
C VAL A 83 15.59 6.66 -38.43
N PRO A 84 16.92 6.65 -38.19
CA PRO A 84 17.56 5.86 -37.13
C PRO A 84 17.92 6.65 -35.85
N ALA A 85 18.28 5.87 -34.81
CA ALA A 85 19.04 6.20 -33.58
C ALA A 85 18.26 6.91 -32.45
N ALA A 86 18.29 6.51 -31.18
CA ALA A 86 19.14 5.56 -30.46
C ALA A 86 18.35 4.84 -29.34
N ALA A 87 18.79 3.63 -29.04
CA ALA A 87 18.17 2.70 -28.11
C ALA A 87 18.37 3.10 -26.64
N GLY A 88 17.28 3.04 -25.89
CA GLY A 88 17.23 2.83 -24.45
C GLY A 88 15.98 2.02 -24.16
N ALA A 89 16.08 0.70 -24.30
CA ALA A 89 14.96 -0.22 -24.21
C ALA A 89 14.48 -0.37 -22.75
N LEU A 90 13.23 0.00 -22.48
CA LEU A 90 12.44 -0.52 -21.37
C LEU A 90 11.16 -1.13 -21.93
N LEU A 91 11.12 -2.45 -21.94
CA LEU A 91 9.97 -3.30 -22.26
C LEU A 91 9.69 -4.14 -21.00
N LEU A 92 8.47 -4.00 -20.45
CA LEU A 92 7.73 -4.84 -19.48
C LEU A 92 6.92 -3.88 -18.57
N ALA A 93 5.65 -4.06 -18.22
CA ALA A 93 4.61 -5.01 -18.58
C ALA A 93 3.26 -4.34 -18.21
N GLY A 94 2.16 -4.72 -18.85
CA GLY A 94 0.84 -4.11 -18.65
C GLY A 94 0.31 -4.26 -17.22
N ILE A 95 -0.23 -3.17 -16.66
CA ILE A 95 -1.10 -3.17 -15.49
C ILE A 95 -2.31 -2.29 -15.81
N MET A 96 -3.48 -2.83 -15.48
CA MET A 96 -4.83 -2.30 -15.63
C MET A 96 -4.93 -0.79 -15.34
N ALA A 97 -5.56 -0.07 -16.26
CA ALA A 97 -6.01 1.31 -16.06
C ALA A 97 -7.07 1.33 -14.95
N VAL A 98 -6.77 2.05 -13.86
CA VAL A 98 -7.79 2.49 -12.88
C VAL A 98 -8.19 3.91 -13.29
N PRO A 99 -9.49 4.24 -13.41
CA PRO A 99 -9.92 5.56 -13.87
C PRO A 99 -9.51 6.65 -12.87
N GLY A 100 -8.69 7.60 -13.32
CA GLY A 100 -8.12 8.71 -12.54
C GLY A 100 -9.02 9.93 -12.37
N ASP A 101 -10.33 9.79 -12.57
CA ASP A 101 -11.26 10.92 -12.74
C ASP A 101 -11.81 11.55 -11.44
N LEU A 102 -11.28 11.17 -10.25
CA LEU A 102 -11.89 11.57 -8.98
C LEU A 102 -11.19 12.73 -8.26
N TRP A 103 -9.93 13.06 -8.59
CA TRP A 103 -9.20 14.16 -7.93
C TRP A 103 -9.40 15.53 -8.57
N GLN A 104 -9.85 15.60 -9.84
CA GLN A 104 -10.04 16.88 -10.53
C GLN A 104 -11.37 17.59 -10.23
N ARG A 105 -12.30 16.98 -9.48
CA ARG A 105 -13.60 17.59 -9.14
C ARG A 105 -13.63 18.41 -7.85
N ILE A 106 -12.53 18.49 -7.11
CA ILE A 106 -12.41 19.38 -5.95
C ILE A 106 -11.77 20.69 -6.43
N GLY A 107 -12.56 21.47 -7.16
CA GLY A 107 -12.18 22.82 -7.56
C GLY A 107 -12.23 23.75 -6.36
N VAL A 108 -11.08 23.99 -5.74
CA VAL A 108 -10.87 25.13 -4.83
C VAL A 108 -9.48 25.69 -5.14
N MET A 109 -9.43 26.83 -5.83
CA MET A 109 -8.31 27.76 -5.69
C MET A 109 -8.42 28.35 -4.29
N GLN A 110 -7.58 27.92 -3.35
CA GLN A 110 -7.36 28.64 -2.10
C GLN A 110 -5.88 28.56 -1.76
N ASP A 111 -5.31 29.73 -1.44
CA ASP A 111 -4.03 29.88 -0.78
C ASP A 111 -3.87 28.79 0.29
N ALA A 112 -2.83 27.98 0.17
CA ALA A 112 -2.54 26.93 1.14
C ALA A 112 -1.79 27.54 2.33
N PRO A 113 -2.41 27.69 3.52
CA PRO A 113 -1.61 27.92 4.72
C PRO A 113 -0.78 26.66 4.96
N ALA A 114 0.53 26.85 5.19
CA ALA A 114 1.45 25.80 5.60
C ALA A 114 0.83 24.96 6.73
N MET A 115 0.60 23.67 6.47
CA MET A 115 0.13 22.73 7.50
C MET A 115 1.15 22.70 8.65
N VAL A 116 0.71 23.11 9.84
CA VAL A 116 1.49 23.00 11.07
C VAL A 116 1.39 21.56 11.57
N PHE A 117 2.43 20.77 11.31
CA PHE A 117 2.57 19.42 11.88
C PHE A 117 3.33 19.50 13.22
N ALA A 118 2.60 19.57 14.33
CA ALA A 118 3.16 19.38 15.66
C ALA A 118 2.82 17.95 16.14
N GLY A 119 3.76 17.02 16.03
CA GLY A 119 3.51 15.62 16.33
C GLY A 119 4.74 14.74 16.17
N SER A 120 5.89 15.18 16.66
CA SER A 120 7.05 14.33 16.85
C SER A 120 6.94 13.62 18.19
N THR A 121 6.58 12.33 18.17
CA THR A 121 7.06 11.38 19.19
C THR A 121 8.58 11.52 19.25
N PRO A 122 9.27 11.37 20.40
CA PRO A 122 10.74 11.36 20.44
C PRO A 122 11.25 10.12 19.71
N ALA A 123 11.33 10.22 18.38
CA ALA A 123 12.10 9.35 17.54
C ALA A 123 13.55 9.46 17.99
N ALA A 124 14.27 8.33 17.95
CA ALA A 124 15.71 8.35 17.91
C ALA A 124 16.15 9.47 16.97
N GLN A 125 16.82 10.50 17.50
CA GLN A 125 17.28 11.65 16.74
C GLN A 125 17.92 11.13 15.45
N ALA A 126 17.34 11.49 14.30
CA ALA A 126 18.10 11.44 13.06
C ALA A 126 19.41 12.21 13.31
N PRO A 127 20.57 11.73 12.81
CA PRO A 127 21.81 12.47 12.93
C PRO A 127 21.56 13.88 12.38
N SER A 128 21.69 14.88 13.26
CA SER A 128 21.49 16.29 12.97
C SER A 128 22.37 16.70 11.80
N GLY A 129 21.78 16.80 10.60
CA GLY A 129 22.47 17.07 9.35
C GLY A 129 21.87 16.46 8.07
N GLU A 130 20.89 15.55 8.17
CA GLU A 130 20.19 15.03 6.98
C GLU A 130 19.07 15.99 6.53
N ALA A 131 19.11 16.44 5.27
CA ALA A 131 18.11 17.35 4.65
C ALA A 131 16.72 16.71 4.44
N PHE A 132 16.54 15.47 4.92
CA PHE A 132 15.32 14.69 4.85
C PHE A 132 15.25 13.70 6.02
N ALA A 133 14.03 13.33 6.41
CA ALA A 133 13.76 12.35 7.44
C ALA A 133 12.78 11.30 6.92
N GLN A 134 13.08 10.02 7.14
CA GLN A 134 12.15 8.91 6.87
C GLN A 134 11.61 8.35 8.19
N GLN A 135 10.28 8.21 8.26
CA GLN A 135 9.57 7.67 9.42
C GLN A 135 8.37 6.84 8.99
N HIS A 136 7.96 5.88 9.80
CA HIS A 136 6.72 5.14 9.60
C HIS A 136 5.56 5.93 10.20
N ALA A 137 4.46 6.03 9.48
CA ALA A 137 3.27 6.74 9.90
C ALA A 137 2.01 5.97 9.55
N VAL A 138 0.99 6.08 10.40
CA VAL A 138 -0.34 5.53 10.12
C VAL A 138 -1.05 6.45 9.15
N ARG A 139 -1.50 5.92 8.01
CA ARG A 139 -2.22 6.71 7.00
C ARG A 139 -3.65 6.97 7.49
N LEU A 140 -4.02 8.24 7.55
CA LEU A 140 -5.39 8.62 7.92
C LEU A 140 -6.37 8.31 6.78
N PRO A 141 -7.56 7.78 7.09
CA PRO A 141 -8.60 7.54 6.09
C PRO A 141 -9.30 8.82 5.65
N PHE A 142 -8.92 9.99 6.15
CA PHE A 142 -9.56 11.26 5.79
C PHE A 142 -8.54 12.39 5.72
N VAL A 143 -8.97 13.49 5.12
CA VAL A 143 -8.26 14.77 5.16
C VAL A 143 -8.85 15.59 6.30
N GLY A 144 -8.01 16.00 7.25
CA GLY A 144 -8.40 16.90 8.33
C GLY A 144 -8.56 18.34 7.85
N ASP A 145 -9.39 19.13 8.53
CA ASP A 145 -9.47 20.57 8.31
C ASP A 145 -8.15 21.23 8.73
N PRO A 146 -7.50 22.06 7.87
CA PRO A 146 -6.25 22.72 8.23
C PRO A 146 -6.35 23.64 9.45
N GLN A 147 -7.54 24.19 9.73
CA GLN A 147 -7.79 25.06 10.89
C GLN A 147 -8.18 24.25 12.15
N ASP A 148 -8.76 23.07 11.95
CA ASP A 148 -9.11 22.13 13.02
C ASP A 148 -8.81 20.68 12.58
N PRO A 149 -7.59 20.18 12.81
CA PRO A 149 -7.19 18.83 12.39
C PRO A 149 -8.04 17.70 12.99
N THR A 150 -8.85 18.00 14.01
CA THR A 150 -9.80 17.04 14.60
C THR A 150 -11.05 16.87 13.76
N ARG A 151 -11.32 17.78 12.82
CA ARG A 151 -12.49 17.80 11.97
C ARG A 151 -12.21 17.18 10.62
N VAL A 152 -13.07 16.26 10.21
CA VAL A 152 -13.00 15.61 8.89
C VAL A 152 -13.43 16.61 7.83
N MET A 153 -12.51 17.08 7.00
CA MET A 153 -12.82 17.96 5.86
C MET A 153 -13.34 17.13 4.68
N ALA A 154 -12.64 16.04 4.33
CA ALA A 154 -12.99 15.19 3.22
C ALA A 154 -12.65 13.72 3.48
N ARG A 155 -13.46 12.82 2.92
CA ARG A 155 -13.19 11.38 2.94
C ARG A 155 -12.27 10.99 1.78
N LEU A 156 -11.42 10.00 1.98
CA LEU A 156 -10.66 9.34 0.92
C LEU A 156 -11.47 8.17 0.29
N PRO A 157 -11.14 7.71 -0.93
CA PRO A 157 -11.87 6.61 -1.57
C PRO A 157 -11.88 5.29 -0.80
N TRP A 158 -10.87 5.06 0.04
CA TRP A 158 -10.73 3.86 0.87
C TRP A 158 -11.22 4.08 2.32
N SER A 159 -11.83 5.23 2.63
CA SER A 159 -12.37 5.50 3.97
C SER A 159 -13.46 4.51 4.31
N PRO A 160 -13.55 4.07 5.58
CA PRO A 160 -14.75 3.42 6.09
C PRO A 160 -16.01 4.28 5.93
N ASP A 161 -17.15 3.65 5.65
CA ASP A 161 -18.44 4.34 5.40
C ASP A 161 -18.94 5.20 6.57
N TRP A 162 -18.50 4.91 7.80
CA TRP A 162 -18.89 5.68 8.97
C TRP A 162 -18.16 7.03 9.09
N ILE A 163 -17.09 7.25 8.33
CA ILE A 163 -16.37 8.52 8.27
C ILE A 163 -17.09 9.47 7.30
N GLN A 164 -17.51 10.61 7.82
CA GLN A 164 -18.30 11.61 7.11
C GLN A 164 -17.68 13.00 7.24
N PRO A 165 -17.69 13.82 6.17
CA PRO A 165 -17.31 15.21 6.24
C PRO A 165 -18.07 15.97 7.35
N GLY A 166 -17.35 16.81 8.09
CA GLY A 166 -17.86 17.59 9.21
C GLY A 166 -17.88 16.89 10.56
N GLN A 167 -17.61 15.57 10.62
CA GLN A 167 -17.43 14.85 11.89
C GLN A 167 -16.18 15.35 12.63
N ARG A 168 -16.24 15.35 13.96
CA ARG A 168 -15.12 15.68 14.83
C ARG A 168 -14.63 14.43 15.56
N ILE A 169 -13.35 14.11 15.41
CA ILE A 169 -12.67 13.04 16.14
C ILE A 169 -12.24 13.59 17.49
N VAL A 170 -12.76 13.01 18.56
CA VAL A 170 -12.51 13.46 19.94
C VAL A 170 -11.69 12.45 20.74
N GLU A 171 -11.62 11.20 20.30
CA GLU A 171 -10.81 10.16 20.94
C GLU A 171 -10.12 9.27 19.91
N VAL A 172 -8.92 8.81 20.24
CA VAL A 172 -8.15 7.82 19.47
C VAL A 172 -7.57 6.81 20.45
N ASN A 173 -7.91 5.53 20.28
CA ASN A 173 -7.49 4.44 21.16
C ASN A 173 -7.81 4.70 22.65
N GLY A 174 -8.92 5.38 22.93
CA GLY A 174 -9.34 5.77 24.28
C GLY A 174 -8.57 6.97 24.87
N ALA A 175 -7.63 7.55 24.14
CA ALA A 175 -6.97 8.80 24.51
C ALA A 175 -7.74 9.99 23.91
N PRO A 176 -8.02 11.05 24.68
CA PRO A 176 -8.70 12.23 24.15
C PRO A 176 -7.78 12.99 23.18
N VAL A 177 -8.34 13.43 22.06
CA VAL A 177 -7.69 14.34 21.11
C VAL A 177 -7.81 15.75 21.67
N GLN A 178 -6.81 16.18 22.42
CA GLN A 178 -6.74 17.54 22.96
C GLN A 178 -6.27 18.54 21.90
N ASP A 179 -6.53 19.84 22.11
CA ASP A 179 -6.05 20.91 21.24
C ASP A 179 -4.52 20.81 21.08
N GLY A 180 -4.06 20.55 19.85
CA GLY A 180 -2.65 20.38 19.51
C GLY A 180 -2.09 18.95 19.60
N ALA A 181 -2.85 17.98 20.12
CA ALA A 181 -2.49 16.57 20.01
C ALA A 181 -2.72 16.09 18.58
N SER A 182 -1.66 15.62 17.91
CA SER A 182 -1.83 15.08 16.57
C SER A 182 -2.48 13.69 16.63
N ILE A 183 -3.58 13.52 15.90
CA ILE A 183 -4.23 12.20 15.72
C ILE A 183 -3.19 11.14 15.30
N PRO A 184 -2.25 11.41 14.36
CA PRO A 184 -1.19 10.46 14.03
C PRO A 184 -0.33 10.02 15.20
N ALA A 185 0.07 10.93 16.10
CA ALA A 185 0.87 10.58 17.27
C ALA A 185 0.09 9.67 18.23
N LEU A 186 -1.21 9.94 18.43
CA LEU A 186 -2.07 9.10 19.28
C LEU A 186 -2.27 7.69 18.69
N MET A 187 -2.35 7.57 17.36
CA MET A 187 -2.42 6.27 16.69
C MET A 187 -1.13 5.45 16.83
N ALA A 188 0.02 6.13 16.84
CA ALA A 188 1.34 5.52 16.97
C ALA A 188 1.76 5.24 18.43
N ALA A 189 1.00 5.73 19.42
CA ALA A 189 1.39 5.69 20.82
C ALA A 189 1.55 4.23 21.31
N GLY A 190 2.78 3.88 21.72
CA GLY A 190 3.10 2.56 22.25
C GLY A 190 3.22 1.44 21.21
N VAL A 191 3.26 1.78 19.92
CA VAL A 191 3.35 0.81 18.82
C VAL A 191 4.64 1.02 18.03
N ASP A 192 5.38 -0.06 17.77
CA ASP A 192 6.51 -0.04 16.84
C ASP A 192 6.01 -0.19 15.40
N LEU A 193 5.75 0.95 14.76
CA LEU A 193 5.24 1.01 13.39
C LEU A 193 6.20 0.43 12.35
N ALA A 194 7.50 0.32 12.63
CA ALA A 194 8.48 -0.16 11.65
C ALA A 194 8.35 -1.67 11.35
N GLN A 195 7.60 -2.41 12.17
CA GLN A 195 7.41 -3.86 12.02
C GLN A 195 5.97 -4.21 11.58
N MET A 196 5.14 -3.21 11.30
CA MET A 196 3.72 -3.41 11.04
C MET A 196 3.33 -2.85 9.67
N SER A 197 2.51 -3.59 8.93
CA SER A 197 1.89 -3.10 7.70
C SER A 197 0.52 -2.46 7.94
N GLU A 198 -0.15 -2.84 9.02
CA GLU A 198 -1.46 -2.33 9.42
C GLU A 198 -1.54 -2.18 10.94
N VAL A 199 -2.35 -1.24 11.39
CA VAL A 199 -2.68 -1.04 12.80
C VAL A 199 -4.20 -0.90 12.97
N ASN A 200 -4.74 -1.58 13.97
CA ASN A 200 -6.14 -1.42 14.35
C ASN A 200 -6.26 -0.19 15.27
N VAL A 201 -7.04 0.79 14.85
CA VAL A 201 -7.26 2.04 15.57
C VAL A 201 -8.75 2.16 15.91
N ILE A 202 -9.04 2.56 17.16
CA ILE A 202 -10.38 2.91 17.59
C ILE A 202 -10.51 4.43 17.56
N PHE A 203 -11.43 4.93 16.73
CA PHE A 203 -11.81 6.33 16.68
C PHE A 203 -13.08 6.57 17.48
N GLY A 204 -13.04 7.54 18.38
CA GLY A 204 -14.23 8.13 19.00
C GLY A 204 -14.56 9.44 18.32
N TYR A 205 -15.79 9.58 17.83
CA TYR A 205 -16.27 10.80 17.19
C TYR A 205 -17.62 11.23 17.76
N GLU A 206 -17.94 12.52 17.66
CA GLU A 206 -19.24 13.05 18.06
C GLU A 206 -20.31 12.72 17.00
N ASP A 207 -21.42 12.06 17.39
CA ASP A 207 -22.53 11.74 16.49
C ASP A 207 -23.23 12.99 15.92
N LYS A 208 -23.19 14.08 16.69
CA LYS A 208 -23.63 15.44 16.37
C LYS A 208 -22.81 16.40 17.24
N PRO A 209 -22.65 17.68 16.88
CA PRO A 209 -21.87 18.63 17.68
C PRO A 209 -22.32 18.66 19.14
N GLY A 210 -21.42 18.32 20.07
CA GLY A 210 -21.71 18.22 21.51
C GLY A 210 -22.58 17.00 21.91
N GLY A 211 -22.68 16.01 21.03
CA GLY A 211 -23.45 14.79 21.22
C GLY A 211 -22.70 13.68 21.95
N ASN A 212 -23.15 12.44 21.74
CA ASN A 212 -22.52 11.27 22.33
C ASN A 212 -21.27 10.88 21.53
N ILE A 213 -20.25 10.39 22.24
CA ILE A 213 -19.06 9.82 21.61
C ILE A 213 -19.39 8.41 21.13
N VAL A 214 -19.20 8.17 19.83
CA VAL A 214 -19.37 6.86 19.20
C VAL A 214 -18.01 6.30 18.82
N ASN A 215 -17.70 5.11 19.33
CA ASN A 215 -16.44 4.43 19.07
C ASN A 215 -16.56 3.46 17.88
N LYS A 216 -15.66 3.58 16.91
CA LYS A 216 -15.54 2.70 15.73
C LYS A 216 -14.10 2.28 15.52
N MET A 217 -13.92 1.01 15.21
CA MET A 217 -12.61 0.45 14.88
C MET A 217 -12.38 0.48 13.37
N ALA A 218 -11.14 0.77 12.96
CA ALA A 218 -10.66 0.64 11.58
C ALA A 218 -9.26 0.03 11.55
N SER A 219 -9.00 -0.83 10.56
CA SER A 219 -7.64 -1.24 10.22
C SER A 219 -7.06 -0.20 9.25
N LEU A 220 -5.94 0.42 9.64
CA LEU A 220 -5.29 1.47 8.87
C LEU A 220 -3.91 1.00 8.40
N PRO A 221 -3.53 1.32 7.14
CA PRO A 221 -2.23 0.96 6.65
C PRO A 221 -1.15 1.83 7.30
N VAL A 222 -0.02 1.20 7.60
CA VAL A 222 1.22 1.87 8.00
C VAL A 222 2.04 2.07 6.73
N VAL A 223 2.47 3.30 6.50
CA VAL A 223 3.27 3.68 5.33
C VAL A 223 4.59 4.29 5.78
N ALA A 224 5.65 4.08 5.01
CA ALA A 224 6.87 4.84 5.21
C ALA A 224 6.70 6.21 4.57
N ARG A 225 7.13 7.25 5.26
CA ARG A 225 7.00 8.64 4.84
C ARG A 225 8.36 9.28 4.86
N LEU A 226 8.75 9.87 3.74
CA LEU A 226 9.98 10.63 3.61
C LEU A 226 9.63 12.11 3.45
N GLN A 227 10.08 12.92 4.40
CA GLN A 227 9.84 14.35 4.44
C GLN A 227 11.15 15.10 4.22
N LEU A 228 11.13 16.09 3.33
CA LEU A 228 12.26 16.95 3.02
C LEU A 228 12.12 18.26 3.79
N GLU A 229 13.25 18.92 4.06
CA GLU A 229 13.26 20.23 4.74
C GLU A 229 12.48 21.31 3.99
N ASN A 230 12.38 21.21 2.66
CA ASN A 230 11.61 22.16 1.85
C ASN A 230 10.08 21.95 1.95
N GLY A 231 9.61 20.91 2.65
CA GLY A 231 8.19 20.59 2.80
C GLY A 231 7.65 19.57 1.78
N LEU A 232 8.47 19.12 0.82
CA LEU A 232 8.12 18.03 -0.09
C LEU A 232 8.00 16.72 0.72
N MET A 233 6.95 15.95 0.45
CA MET A 233 6.68 14.73 1.19
C MET A 233 6.34 13.59 0.25
N PHE A 234 6.90 12.42 0.53
CA PHE A 234 6.67 11.19 -0.19
C PHE A 234 6.13 10.12 0.75
N GLU A 235 5.24 9.27 0.24
CA GLU A 235 4.73 8.08 0.93
C GLU A 235 5.08 6.84 0.12
N MET A 236 5.70 5.85 0.77
CA MET A 236 6.00 4.54 0.22
C MET A 236 4.88 3.58 0.64
N GLU A 237 3.96 3.31 -0.30
CA GLU A 237 2.80 2.46 -0.10
C GLU A 237 3.07 1.05 -0.62
N SER A 238 2.86 0.04 0.24
CA SER A 238 2.93 -1.37 -0.14
C SER A 238 1.64 -1.79 -0.85
N VAL A 239 1.72 -2.04 -2.15
CA VAL A 239 0.62 -2.53 -2.99
C VAL A 239 0.95 -3.95 -3.46
N GLY A 240 0.38 -4.94 -2.77
CA GLY A 240 0.68 -6.35 -3.03
C GLY A 240 2.13 -6.68 -2.68
N THR A 241 2.92 -7.08 -3.68
CA THR A 241 4.36 -7.36 -3.52
C THR A 241 5.25 -6.21 -3.98
N THR A 242 4.67 -5.06 -4.32
CA THR A 242 5.39 -3.91 -4.87
C THR A 242 5.23 -2.69 -3.98
N VAL A 243 6.28 -1.89 -3.83
CA VAL A 243 6.21 -0.59 -3.16
C VAL A 243 6.05 0.50 -4.20
N ARG A 244 5.14 1.44 -3.97
CA ARG A 244 4.94 2.63 -4.78
C ARG A 244 5.33 3.85 -3.98
N THR A 245 6.20 4.69 -4.54
CA THR A 245 6.57 5.97 -3.92
C THR A 245 5.66 7.06 -4.50
N VAL A 246 4.77 7.62 -3.69
CA VAL A 246 3.75 8.60 -4.10
C VAL A 246 4.11 9.98 -3.53
N VAL A 247 3.96 11.03 -4.31
CA VAL A 247 4.09 12.41 -3.84
C VAL A 247 2.87 12.76 -2.98
N ALA A 248 3.07 12.92 -1.69
CA ALA A 248 2.02 13.18 -0.71
C ALA A 248 1.78 14.67 -0.45
N SER A 249 2.81 15.50 -0.60
CA SER A 249 2.71 16.95 -0.47
C SER A 249 3.74 17.64 -1.36
N VAL A 250 3.35 18.73 -2.02
CA VAL A 250 4.24 19.59 -2.80
C VAL A 250 4.12 21.03 -2.27
N PRO A 251 5.19 21.60 -1.69
CA PRO A 251 5.20 22.98 -1.25
C PRO A 251 5.21 23.92 -2.47
N GLU A 252 4.68 25.13 -2.33
CA GLU A 252 4.67 26.13 -3.41
C GLU A 252 6.07 26.42 -3.96
N SER A 253 7.08 26.42 -3.09
CA SER A 253 8.49 26.62 -3.47
C SER A 253 9.07 25.52 -4.37
N ALA A 254 8.39 24.37 -4.51
CA ALA A 254 8.83 23.26 -5.36
C ALA A 254 7.91 23.05 -6.59
N ALA A 255 6.92 23.93 -6.81
CA ALA A 255 5.94 23.79 -7.89
C ALA A 255 6.59 23.80 -9.30
N ASP A 256 7.68 24.56 -9.48
CA ASP A 256 8.38 24.69 -10.77
C ASP A 256 9.03 23.40 -11.25
N GLY A 257 9.30 22.46 -10.33
CA GLY A 257 9.92 21.18 -10.64
C GLY A 257 9.00 20.22 -11.40
N GLY A 258 7.73 20.59 -11.59
CA GLY A 258 6.76 19.81 -12.34
C GLY A 258 6.19 18.61 -11.59
N LEU A 259 6.60 18.36 -10.33
CA LEU A 259 5.98 17.36 -9.46
C LEU A 259 4.61 17.82 -8.99
N ARG A 260 3.66 16.88 -8.93
CA ARG A 260 2.30 17.12 -8.45
C ARG A 260 1.94 16.13 -7.36
N MET A 261 1.08 16.55 -6.43
CA MET A 261 0.49 15.64 -5.46
C MET A 261 -0.21 14.48 -6.19
N GLY A 262 0.06 13.25 -5.74
CA GLY A 262 -0.44 12.02 -6.35
C GLY A 262 0.44 11.45 -7.47
N ASP A 263 1.50 12.13 -7.89
CA ASP A 263 2.48 11.56 -8.82
C ASP A 263 3.13 10.31 -8.20
N VAL A 264 3.31 9.24 -8.98
CA VAL A 264 4.02 8.03 -8.53
C VAL A 264 5.41 8.00 -9.14
N LEU A 265 6.45 8.02 -8.31
CA LEU A 265 7.84 7.94 -8.77
C LEU A 265 8.14 6.51 -9.24
N VAL A 266 8.58 6.37 -10.49
CA VAL A 266 8.86 5.09 -11.14
C VAL A 266 10.35 4.81 -11.21
N SER A 267 11.14 5.77 -11.68
CA SER A 267 12.59 5.63 -11.78
C SER A 267 13.33 6.96 -11.61
N TYR A 268 14.58 6.87 -11.15
CA TYR A 268 15.49 8.00 -11.07
C TYR A 268 16.03 8.33 -12.46
N ALA A 269 15.84 9.56 -12.93
CA ALA A 269 16.07 9.94 -14.33
C ALA A 269 17.56 9.89 -14.72
N ALA A 270 18.48 10.14 -13.78
CA ALA A 270 19.91 10.18 -14.08
C ALA A 270 20.51 8.78 -14.34
N THR A 271 20.00 7.74 -13.66
CA THR A 271 20.57 6.38 -13.73
C THR A 271 19.62 5.35 -14.33
N GLY A 272 18.31 5.65 -14.41
CA GLY A 272 17.27 4.69 -14.78
C GLY A 272 16.91 3.70 -13.65
N GLU A 273 17.45 3.87 -12.45
CA GLU A 273 17.18 3.01 -11.29
C GLU A 273 15.70 3.06 -10.89
N THR A 274 15.07 1.90 -10.69
CA THR A 274 13.63 1.82 -10.39
C THR A 274 13.36 1.98 -8.89
N LEU A 275 12.31 2.73 -8.56
CA LEU A 275 11.82 2.84 -7.19
C LEU A 275 10.82 1.72 -6.91
N GLY A 276 11.31 0.58 -6.41
CA GLY A 276 10.50 -0.61 -6.12
C GLY A 276 10.52 -1.06 -4.66
N THR A 277 11.32 -0.41 -3.81
CA THR A 277 11.47 -0.74 -2.39
C THR A 277 11.16 0.48 -1.53
N GLU A 278 10.88 0.23 -0.25
CA GLU A 278 10.62 1.28 0.73
C GLU A 278 11.84 2.20 0.98
N THR A 279 13.05 1.68 0.80
CA THR A 279 14.29 2.43 1.05
C THR A 279 14.88 3.06 -0.21
N ALA A 280 14.42 2.69 -1.41
CA ALA A 280 15.02 3.10 -2.68
C ALA A 280 15.18 4.63 -2.80
N LEU A 281 14.12 5.39 -2.50
CA LEU A 281 14.19 6.85 -2.59
C LEU A 281 15.25 7.41 -1.63
N ARG A 282 15.26 6.96 -0.37
CA ARG A 282 16.23 7.40 0.64
C ARG A 282 17.66 7.07 0.24
N GLU A 283 17.90 5.87 -0.25
CA GLU A 283 19.22 5.41 -0.71
C GLU A 283 19.72 6.25 -1.89
N ILE A 284 18.84 6.58 -2.84
CA ILE A 284 19.13 7.51 -3.93
C ILE A 284 19.51 8.87 -3.34
N LEU A 285 18.69 9.45 -2.45
CA LEU A 285 18.98 10.77 -1.88
C LEU A 285 20.34 10.81 -1.17
N LEU A 286 20.62 9.84 -0.30
CA LEU A 286 21.89 9.74 0.43
C LEU A 286 23.09 9.65 -0.53
N ARG A 287 22.99 8.80 -1.55
CA ARG A 287 24.05 8.62 -2.55
C ARG A 287 24.33 9.91 -3.33
N GLU A 288 23.28 10.56 -3.81
CA GLU A 288 23.40 11.76 -4.63
C GLU A 288 23.87 12.98 -3.80
N VAL A 289 23.48 13.08 -2.53
CA VAL A 289 24.04 14.08 -1.60
C VAL A 289 25.54 13.88 -1.44
N ALA A 290 26.01 12.63 -1.28
CA ALA A 290 27.43 12.33 -1.21
C ALA A 290 28.17 12.70 -2.52
N ASN A 291 27.47 12.66 -3.65
CA ASN A 291 27.97 13.08 -4.97
C ASN A 291 27.79 14.59 -5.26
N LYS A 292 27.30 15.38 -4.29
CA LYS A 292 27.02 16.83 -4.43
C LYS A 292 26.00 17.16 -5.52
N VAL A 293 25.04 16.26 -5.76
CA VAL A 293 23.93 16.52 -6.67
C VAL A 293 22.82 17.22 -5.90
N ALA A 294 22.46 18.42 -6.33
CA ALA A 294 21.41 19.22 -5.69
C ALA A 294 20.02 18.99 -6.30
N THR A 295 19.96 18.63 -7.59
CA THR A 295 18.71 18.51 -8.35
C THR A 295 18.45 17.06 -8.74
N TYR A 296 17.25 16.60 -8.43
CA TYR A 296 16.84 15.22 -8.59
C TYR A 296 15.70 15.16 -9.60
N GLY A 297 15.88 14.40 -10.67
CA GLY A 297 14.84 14.15 -11.68
C GLY A 297 14.31 12.73 -11.56
N PHE A 298 13.00 12.56 -11.74
CA PHE A 298 12.32 11.27 -11.70
C PHE A 298 11.36 11.13 -12.87
N ALA A 299 11.28 9.93 -13.44
CA ALA A 299 10.13 9.55 -14.23
C ALA A 299 8.94 9.32 -13.28
N VAL A 300 7.84 10.02 -13.53
CA VAL A 300 6.63 9.94 -12.71
C VAL A 300 5.45 9.44 -13.52
N GLN A 301 4.63 8.59 -12.92
CA GLN A 301 3.39 8.10 -13.49
C GLN A 301 2.21 8.93 -13.00
N ARG A 302 1.37 9.35 -13.96
CA ARG A 302 0.13 10.11 -13.79
C ARG A 302 -1.03 9.37 -14.44
N ALA A 303 -2.24 9.85 -14.19
CA ALA A 303 -3.43 9.40 -14.92
C ALA A 303 -3.29 9.63 -16.44
N GLU A 304 -2.63 10.71 -16.85
CA GLU A 304 -2.45 11.11 -18.26
C GLU A 304 -1.29 10.37 -18.95
N GLY A 305 -0.42 9.66 -18.21
CA GLY A 305 0.75 8.98 -18.75
C GLY A 305 2.01 9.16 -17.90
N ILE A 306 3.17 8.95 -18.53
CA ILE A 306 4.47 9.17 -17.90
C ILE A 306 4.93 10.61 -18.16
N ALA A 307 5.40 11.29 -17.12
CA ALA A 307 6.00 12.61 -17.18
C ALA A 307 7.35 12.61 -16.45
N VAL A 308 8.03 13.76 -16.48
CA VAL A 308 9.24 14.00 -15.70
C VAL A 308 8.91 15.03 -14.62
N GLY A 309 9.28 14.70 -13.39
CA GLY A 309 9.22 15.63 -12.25
C GLY A 309 10.60 15.77 -11.64
N SER A 310 10.87 16.90 -11.03
CA SER A 310 12.15 17.18 -10.37
C SER A 310 11.97 18.02 -9.12
N PHE A 311 12.97 17.99 -8.25
CA PHE A 311 13.09 18.92 -7.13
C PHE A 311 14.55 19.17 -6.79
N THR A 312 14.80 20.23 -6.03
CA THR A 312 16.12 20.60 -5.52
C THR A 312 16.15 20.48 -4.00
N LEU A 313 17.18 19.83 -3.46
CA LEU A 313 17.39 19.78 -2.02
C LEU A 313 17.96 21.11 -1.51
N PRO A 314 17.41 21.69 -0.43
CA PRO A 314 18.01 22.85 0.20
C PRO A 314 19.36 22.48 0.84
N GLY A 315 20.31 23.41 0.83
CA GLY A 315 21.60 23.26 1.54
C GLY A 315 22.71 22.51 0.79
N VAL A 316 22.43 21.85 -0.32
CA VAL A 316 23.46 21.25 -1.20
C VAL A 316 23.88 22.30 -2.23
N LYS A 317 25.07 22.90 -2.07
CA LYS A 317 25.70 23.82 -3.03
C LYS A 317 26.94 23.20 -3.65
#